data_AF-A0A950MAI9-F1
#
_entry.id   AF-A0A950MAI9-F1
#
_cell.length_a   1.000
_cell.length_b   1.000
_cell.length_c   1.000
_cell.angle_alpha   90.00
_cell.angle_beta   90.00
_cell.angle_gamma   90.00
#
_symmetry.space_group_name_H-M   'P 1'
#
loop_
_entity.id
_entity.type
_entity.pdbx_description
1 polymer ?
#
loop_
_entity_poly.entity_id
_entity_poly.type
_entity_poly.pdbx_seq_one_letter_code
_entity_poly.pdbx_strand_id
1 'polypeptide(L)' 'MEQHEPVVKRKASFLATVKAVLWSFFGIRKRADYEKDAAQLNPVHVLIAGVIGAVLFILILLTIVHFVVAK' A
#
# COMPACT_ATOMS: atom_id res chain seq x y z
N MET A 1 36.81 1.92 -22.13
CA MET A 1 36.07 3.08 -21.60
C MET A 1 34.65 2.60 -21.40
N GLU A 2 34.30 2.12 -20.21
CA GLU A 2 32.90 1.93 -19.82
C GLU A 2 32.66 2.79 -18.59
N GLN A 3 31.93 3.86 -18.86
CA GLN A 3 31.70 5.00 -18.00
C GLN A 3 30.58 4.61 -17.03
N HIS A 4 30.91 4.44 -15.75
CA HIS A 4 29.92 4.23 -14.71
C HIS A 4 28.98 5.44 -14.65
N GLU A 5 27.76 5.27 -15.16
CA GLU A 5 26.72 6.28 -15.09
C GLU A 5 26.42 6.64 -13.62
N PRO A 6 26.46 7.92 -13.26
CA PRO A 6 26.09 8.36 -11.92
C PRO A 6 24.59 8.12 -11.72
N VAL A 7 24.26 7.25 -10.77
CA VAL A 7 22.88 6.98 -10.32
C VAL A 7 22.27 8.31 -9.88
N VAL A 8 21.44 8.91 -10.75
CA VAL A 8 20.72 10.14 -10.45
C VAL A 8 19.83 9.86 -9.24
N LYS A 9 20.21 10.41 -8.08
CA LYS A 9 19.38 10.48 -6.88
C LYS A 9 18.12 11.26 -7.23
N ARG A 10 17.08 10.57 -7.69
CA ARG A 10 15.75 11.15 -7.93
C ARG A 10 15.30 11.72 -6.59
N LYS A 11 15.36 13.04 -6.43
CA LYS A 11 14.84 13.73 -5.24
C LYS A 11 13.43 13.19 -5.01
N ALA A 12 13.20 12.54 -3.87
CA ALA A 12 11.87 12.14 -3.48
C ALA A 12 11.03 13.40 -3.49
N SER A 13 10.15 13.54 -4.49
CA SER A 13 9.31 14.72 -4.63
C SER A 13 8.39 14.78 -3.41
N PHE A 14 8.20 15.96 -2.83
CA PHE A 14 7.23 16.15 -1.74
C PHE A 14 5.85 15.61 -2.12
N LEU A 15 5.47 15.75 -3.40
CA LEU A 15 4.25 15.15 -3.94
C LEU A 15 4.27 13.62 -3.97
N ALA A 16 5.43 12.99 -4.14
CA ALA A 16 5.59 11.55 -4.00
C ALA A 16 5.41 11.10 -2.54
N THR A 17 5.86 11.92 -1.58
CA THR A 17 5.62 11.70 -0.15
C THR A 17 4.13 11.80 0.18
N VAL A 18 3.44 12.86 -0.26
CA VAL A 18 1.99 13.00 -0.06
C VAL A 18 1.23 11.85 -0.73
N LYS A 19 1.56 11.52 -1.98
CA LYS A 19 0.95 10.40 -2.72
C LYS A 19 1.22 9.05 -2.03
N ALA A 20 2.39 8.86 -1.44
CA ALA A 20 2.72 7.68 -0.67
C ALA A 20 1.89 7.60 0.60
N VAL A 21 1.74 8.72 1.32
CA VAL A 21 0.91 8.80 2.53
C VAL A 21 -0.55 8.48 2.21
N LEU A 22 -1.12 9.09 1.16
CA LEU A 22 -2.48 8.79 0.71
C LEU A 22 -2.68 7.32 0.32
N TRP A 23 -1.69 6.69 -0.32
CA TRP A 23 -1.73 5.26 -0.64
C TRP A 23 -1.60 4.36 0.59
N SER A 24 -0.98 4.85 1.67
CA SER A 24 -0.96 4.18 2.98
C SER A 24 -2.30 4.29 3.70
N PHE A 25 -3.04 5.40 3.55
CA PHE A 25 -4.39 5.55 4.11
C PHE A 25 -5.43 4.67 3.42
N PHE A 26 -5.28 4.43 2.12
CA PHE A 26 -6.14 3.51 1.36
C PHE A 26 -5.79 2.03 1.56
N GLY A 27 -4.62 1.72 2.14
CA GLY A 27 -4.21 0.34 2.47
C GLY A 27 -3.66 -0.49 1.31
N ILE A 28 -3.32 0.11 0.16
CA ILE A 28 -3.04 -0.68 -1.06
C ILE A 28 -1.54 -0.83 -1.34
N ARG A 29 -0.58 -0.07 -0.76
CA ARG A 29 0.82 -0.09 -1.30
C ARG A 29 1.80 -0.92 -0.48
N LYS A 30 2.07 -2.15 -0.95
CA LYS A 30 3.43 -2.57 -1.40
C LYS A 30 3.40 -3.98 -2.02
N ARG A 31 3.18 -4.05 -3.34
CA ARG A 31 3.61 -5.20 -4.16
C ARG A 31 5.09 -5.10 -4.60
N ALA A 32 5.85 -4.14 -4.04
CA ALA A 32 7.20 -3.82 -4.54
C ALA A 32 8.33 -4.60 -3.86
N ASP A 33 8.05 -5.29 -2.75
CA ASP A 33 9.03 -6.19 -2.10
C ASP A 33 8.69 -7.69 -2.33
N TYR A 34 7.60 -7.98 -3.04
CA TYR A 34 7.10 -9.35 -3.26
C TYR A 34 8.03 -10.20 -4.12
N GLU A 35 8.80 -9.62 -5.05
CA GLU A 35 9.66 -10.37 -5.97
C GLU A 35 10.84 -11.06 -5.26
N LYS A 36 11.22 -10.61 -4.06
CA LYS A 36 12.29 -11.24 -3.27
C LYS A 36 11.80 -12.34 -2.31
N ASP A 37 10.54 -12.25 -1.86
CA ASP A 37 9.97 -13.19 -0.88
C ASP A 37 8.93 -14.17 -1.47
N ALA A 38 8.45 -13.93 -2.71
CA ALA A 38 7.45 -14.78 -3.39
C ALA A 38 7.94 -16.20 -3.71
N ALA A 39 9.24 -16.47 -3.60
CA ALA A 39 9.77 -17.83 -3.72
C ALA A 39 9.61 -18.65 -2.43
N GLN A 40 9.35 -18.03 -1.27
CA GLN A 40 9.26 -18.73 0.02
C GLN A 40 7.95 -18.50 0.79
N LEU A 41 7.20 -17.42 0.54
CA LEU A 41 5.92 -17.15 1.22
C LEU A 41 4.72 -17.44 0.32
N ASN A 42 3.86 -18.35 0.77
CA ASN A 42 2.72 -18.85 0.00
C ASN A 42 1.74 -17.71 -0.34
N PRO A 43 1.43 -17.45 -1.63
CA PRO A 43 0.63 -16.31 -2.09
C PRO A 43 -0.79 -16.27 -1.49
N VAL A 44 -1.25 -17.38 -0.92
CA VAL A 44 -2.52 -17.51 -0.21
C VAL A 44 -2.59 -16.60 1.02
N HIS A 45 -1.49 -16.44 1.78
CA HIS A 45 -1.52 -15.62 3.00
C HIS A 45 -1.75 -14.14 2.70
N VAL A 46 -1.18 -13.67 1.59
CA VAL A 46 -1.33 -12.31 1.07
C VAL A 46 -2.76 -12.02 0.68
N LEU A 47 -3.40 -12.98 0.01
CA LEU A 47 -4.78 -12.88 -0.41
C LEU A 47 -5.71 -12.80 0.80
N ILE A 48 -5.49 -13.65 1.80
CA ILE A 48 -6.27 -13.65 3.05
C ILE A 48 -6.09 -12.31 3.80
N ALA A 49 -4.86 -11.83 3.96
CA ALA A 49 -4.58 -10.56 4.61
C ALA A 49 -5.23 -9.37 3.88
N GLY A 50 -5.20 -9.37 2.54
CA GLY A 50 -5.87 -8.37 1.72
C GLY A 50 -7.40 -8.38 1.86
N VAL A 51 -8.01 -9.56 1.88
CA VAL A 51 -9.46 -9.71 2.07
C VAL A 51 -9.88 -9.25 3.46
N ILE A 52 -9.15 -9.63 4.51
CA ILE A 52 -9.42 -9.19 5.88
C ILE A 52 -9.31 -7.65 5.98
N GLY A 53 -8.26 -7.06 5.41
CA GLY A 53 -8.09 -5.61 5.37
C GLY A 53 -9.24 -4.88 4.67
N ALA A 54 -9.71 -5.42 3.55
CA ALA A 54 -10.86 -4.86 2.82
C ALA A 54 -12.16 -4.93 3.62
N VAL A 55 -12.43 -6.07 4.26
CA VAL A 55 -13.63 -6.24 5.11
C VAL A 55 -13.61 -5.25 6.28
N LEU A 56 -12.47 -5.14 6.98
CA LEU A 56 -12.33 -4.19 8.08
C LEU A 56 -12.53 -2.75 7.63
N PHE A 57 -11.97 -2.37 6.48
CA PHE A 57 -12.14 -1.03 5.92
C PHE A 57 -13.61 -0.71 5.64
N ILE A 58 -14.34 -1.65 5.02
CA ILE A 58 -15.77 -1.49 4.74
C ILE A 58 -16.57 -1.34 6.04
N LEU A 59 -16.32 -2.17 7.05
CA LEU A 59 -17.01 -2.09 8.34
C LEU A 59 -16.78 -0.73 9.03
N ILE A 60 -15.56 -0.21 8.98
CA ILE A 60 -15.23 1.12 9.51
C ILE A 60 -16.06 2.20 8.80
N LEU A 61 -16.09 2.19 7.46
CA LEU A 61 -16.87 3.17 6.70
C LEU A 61 -18.36 3.06 7.01
N LEU A 62 -18.92 1.85 7.05
CA LEU A 62 -20.33 1.64 7.37
C LEU A 62 -20.67 2.12 8.79
N THR A 63 -19.79 1.88 9.76
CA THR A 63 -19.96 2.37 11.13
C THR A 63 -20.00 3.89 11.18
N ILE A 64 -19.08 4.55 10.45
CA ILE A 64 -19.05 6.02 10.36
C ILE A 64 -20.34 6.54 9.71
N VAL A 65 -20.75 5.96 8.59
CA VAL A 65 -21.98 6.37 7.88
C VAL A 65 -23.20 6.20 8.78
N HIS A 66 -23.33 5.05 9.44
CA HIS A 66 -24.44 4.80 10.34
C HIS A 66 -24.44 5.78 11.51
N PHE A 67 -23.28 6.07 12.10
CA PHE A 67 -23.17 7.05 13.17
C PHE A 67 -23.55 8.47 12.73
N VAL A 68 -23.21 8.85 11.50
CA VAL A 68 -23.55 10.16 10.93
C VAL A 68 -25.04 10.26 10.57
N VAL A 69 -25.66 9.18 10.10
CA VAL A 69 -27.08 9.16 9.69
C VAL A 69 -28.03 8.94 10.88
N ALA A 70 -27.60 8.19 11.90
CA ALA A 70 -28.39 7.96 13.11
C ALA A 70 -28.42 9.18 14.05
N LYS A 71 -27.69 10.24 13.72
CA LYS A 71 -27.71 11.55 14.37
C LYS A 71 -28.39 12.56 13.45
#